data_AF-A0AAN7YGT9-F1
#
_entry.id   AF-A0AAN7YGT9-F1
#
_cell.length_a   1.000
_cell.length_b   1.000
_cell.length_c   1.000
_cell.angle_alpha   90.00
_cell.angle_beta   90.00
_cell.angle_gamma   90.00
#
_symmetry.space_group_name_H-M   'P 1'
#
loop_
_entity.id
_entity.type
_entity.pdbx_description
1 polymer ?
#
loop_
_entity_poly.entity_id
_entity_poly.type
_entity_poly.pdbx_seq_one_letter_code
_entity_poly.pdbx_strand_id
1 'polypeptide(L)'
;MASLERLPDELLLRVLYFIDIPELLSTSRASHHLRKLSFDPLLHKLRLTYSRERVNYLLLRRPTLHALQPPGSTIYLNRTHVAARRLHWSLVCIRLSRCLSRRPKLSSLVSANILPQECCRYDRRSGEIIWGQGVAGSLVERKRRVEREYLRDGLRVWLERKADRIRARQVDAAGGVGVLVWRFSKKLKVGDARRVEGRRDRPRKEKVSGLKRFWEGVSGLASNGVVEV
;
A
#
# COMPACT_ATOMS: atom_id res chain seq x y z
N MET A 1 -3.10 44.07 -52.82
CA MET A 1 -2.46 42.73 -52.76
C MET A 1 -1.04 42.91 -53.31
N ALA A 2 -0.02 43.00 -52.45
CA ALA A 2 1.36 43.17 -52.90
C ALA A 2 1.84 41.86 -53.55
N SER A 3 2.08 41.88 -54.87
CA SER A 3 2.64 40.73 -55.59
C SER A 3 4.10 40.54 -55.16
N LEU A 4 4.51 39.29 -54.91
CA LEU A 4 5.91 38.93 -54.59
C LEU A 4 6.90 39.43 -55.65
N GLU A 5 6.42 39.68 -56.86
CA GLU A 5 7.20 40.17 -58.01
C GLU A 5 7.66 41.63 -57.88
N ARG A 6 7.21 42.36 -56.85
CA ARG A 6 7.67 43.72 -56.54
C ARG A 6 8.84 43.75 -55.55
N LEU A 7 9.21 42.60 -54.97
CA LEU A 7 10.34 42.51 -54.07
C LEU A 7 11.65 42.45 -54.87
N PRO A 8 12.73 43.05 -54.36
CA PRO A 8 14.07 42.86 -54.91
C PRO A 8 14.48 41.38 -54.92
N ASP A 9 15.21 40.99 -55.96
CA ASP A 9 15.67 39.62 -56.21
C ASP A 9 16.48 39.07 -55.02
N GLU A 10 17.22 39.93 -54.30
CA GLU A 10 18.01 39.53 -53.13
C GLU A 10 17.14 39.04 -51.97
N LEU A 11 15.99 39.69 -51.76
CA LEU A 11 15.03 39.30 -50.73
C LEU A 11 14.34 37.99 -51.12
N LEU A 12 13.99 37.85 -52.40
CA LEU A 12 13.39 36.62 -52.92
C LEU A 12 14.36 35.43 -52.81
N LEU A 13 15.62 35.60 -53.21
CA LEU A 13 16.65 34.58 -53.06
C LEU A 13 16.86 34.17 -51.60
N ARG A 14 16.82 35.12 -50.67
CA ARG A 14 16.93 34.83 -49.24
C ARG A 14 15.72 34.07 -48.69
N VAL A 15 14.52 34.33 -49.20
CA VAL A 15 13.32 33.55 -48.86
C VAL A 15 13.43 32.14 -49.44
N LEU A 16 13.75 32.00 -50.74
CA LEU A 16 13.90 30.71 -51.43
C LEU A 16 15.02 29.82 -50.84
N TYR A 17 16.01 30.42 -50.18
CA TYR A 17 17.08 29.71 -49.48
C TYR A 17 16.56 28.84 -48.32
N PHE A 18 15.52 29.29 -47.59
CA PHE A 18 14.96 28.56 -46.45
C PHE A 18 13.87 27.55 -46.83
N ILE A 19 13.46 27.52 -48.10
CA ILE A 19 12.38 26.66 -48.58
C ILE A 19 12.92 25.28 -48.95
N ASP A 20 12.20 24.22 -48.59
CA ASP A 20 12.58 22.84 -48.90
C ASP A 20 12.53 22.56 -50.41
N ILE A 21 13.29 21.55 -50.87
CA ILE A 21 13.39 21.18 -52.31
C ILE A 21 12.02 20.97 -53.00
N PRO A 22 11.05 20.22 -52.43
CA PRO A 22 9.73 20.05 -53.06
C PRO A 22 8.92 21.36 -53.14
N GLU A 23 9.06 22.24 -52.16
CA GLU A 23 8.39 23.54 -52.12
C GLU A 23 9.05 24.54 -53.09
N LEU A 24 10.37 24.45 -53.27
CA LEU A 24 11.11 25.20 -54.29
C LEU A 24 10.64 24.84 -55.70
N LEU A 25 10.44 23.55 -55.97
CA LEU A 25 9.88 23.11 -57.24
C LEU A 25 8.46 23.66 -57.44
N SER A 26 7.64 23.67 -56.39
CA SER A 26 6.28 24.19 -56.45
C SER A 26 6.26 25.70 -56.75
N THR A 27 7.13 26.48 -56.11
CA THR A 27 7.27 27.94 -56.36
C THR A 27 7.78 28.25 -57.77
N SER A 28 8.70 27.43 -58.31
CA SER A 28 9.19 27.55 -59.69
C SER A 28 8.09 27.39 -60.75
N ARG A 29 7.01 26.66 -60.43
CA ARG A 29 5.88 26.44 -61.34
C ARG A 29 4.83 27.55 -61.26
N ALA A 30 4.86 28.35 -60.20
CA ALA A 30 3.88 29.40 -59.94
C ALA A 30 4.17 30.71 -60.70
N SER A 31 5.44 31.06 -60.92
CA SER A 31 5.82 32.27 -61.68
C SER A 31 7.13 32.06 -62.44
N HIS A 32 7.24 32.66 -63.64
CA HIS A 32 8.46 32.64 -64.45
C HIS A 32 9.64 33.35 -63.77
N HIS A 33 9.35 34.40 -63.01
CA HIS A 33 10.37 35.15 -62.28
C HIS A 33 10.95 34.31 -61.14
N LEU A 34 10.09 33.69 -60.33
CA LEU A 34 10.50 32.73 -59.29
C LEU A 34 11.19 31.51 -59.88
N ARG A 35 10.78 31.05 -61.07
CA ARG A 35 11.48 29.98 -61.80
C ARG A 35 12.93 30.37 -62.03
N LYS A 36 13.21 31.55 -62.58
CA LYS A 36 14.57 32.02 -62.84
C LYS A 36 15.41 32.08 -61.56
N LEU A 37 14.86 32.63 -60.47
CA LEU A 37 15.55 32.73 -59.19
C LEU A 37 15.73 31.37 -58.49
N SER A 38 14.78 30.45 -58.66
CA SER A 38 14.87 29.10 -58.08
C SER A 38 15.97 28.25 -58.71
N PHE A 39 16.32 28.52 -59.98
CA PHE A 39 17.41 27.87 -60.72
C PHE A 39 18.72 28.68 -60.67
N ASP A 40 18.79 29.74 -59.85
CA ASP A 40 20.00 30.55 -59.73
C ASP A 40 21.14 29.72 -59.09
N PRO A 41 22.32 29.63 -59.73
CA PRO A 41 23.48 28.94 -59.15
C PRO A 41 23.91 29.50 -57.79
N LEU A 42 23.69 30.79 -57.51
CA LEU A 42 24.06 31.41 -56.23
C LEU A 42 23.23 30.82 -55.08
N LEU A 43 21.92 30.66 -55.28
CA LEU A 43 21.03 30.04 -54.31
C LEU A 43 21.46 28.61 -53.98
N HIS A 44 21.74 27.81 -55.02
CA HIS A 44 22.15 26.42 -54.84
C HIS A 44 23.52 26.31 -54.16
N LYS A 45 24.47 27.20 -54.47
CA LYS A 45 25.78 27.25 -53.81
C LYS A 45 25.64 27.56 -52.31
N LEU A 46 24.82 28.55 -51.95
CA LEU A 46 24.57 28.90 -50.55
C LEU A 46 23.91 27.75 -49.78
N ARG A 47 22.90 27.11 -50.39
CA ARG A 47 22.22 25.95 -49.80
C ARG A 47 23.15 24.76 -49.62
N LEU A 48 24.06 24.53 -50.57
CA LEU A 48 25.07 23.47 -50.47
C LEU A 48 26.03 23.72 -49.31
N THR A 49 26.55 24.95 -49.18
CA THR A 49 27.43 25.34 -48.06
C THR A 49 26.72 25.15 -46.72
N TYR A 50 25.48 25.64 -46.60
CA TYR A 50 24.68 25.47 -45.39
C TYR A 50 24.41 24.01 -45.06
N SER A 51 24.04 23.20 -46.05
CA SER A 51 23.78 21.77 -45.86
C SER A 51 25.05 21.05 -45.41
N ARG A 52 26.21 21.39 -45.99
CA ARG A 52 27.51 20.87 -45.57
C ARG A 52 27.82 21.20 -44.11
N GLU A 53 27.67 22.46 -43.72
CA GLU A 53 27.89 22.90 -42.33
C GLU A 53 26.90 22.24 -41.35
N ARG A 54 25.62 22.17 -41.73
CA ARG A 54 24.56 21.56 -40.93
C ARG A 54 24.79 20.06 -40.74
N VAL A 55 25.17 19.34 -41.79
CA VAL A 55 25.51 17.91 -41.70
C VAL A 55 26.72 17.72 -40.78
N ASN A 56 27.79 18.50 -40.95
CA ASN A 56 28.95 18.42 -40.07
C ASN A 56 28.59 18.65 -38.59
N TYR A 57 27.75 19.65 -38.32
CA TYR A 57 27.25 19.93 -36.97
C TYR A 57 26.39 18.79 -36.39
N LEU A 58 25.46 18.25 -37.19
CA LEU A 58 24.54 17.20 -36.73
C LEU A 58 25.23 15.85 -36.55
N LEU A 59 26.22 15.52 -37.40
CA LEU A 59 26.97 14.27 -37.29
C LEU A 59 27.74 14.18 -35.97
N LEU A 60 28.31 15.30 -35.49
CA LEU A 60 29.02 15.35 -34.21
C LEU A 60 28.11 15.15 -32.99
N ARG A 61 26.82 15.52 -33.12
CA ARG A 61 25.81 15.36 -32.05
C ARG A 61 25.08 14.02 -32.11
N ARG A 62 25.41 13.17 -33.08
CA ARG A 62 24.76 11.88 -33.25
C ARG A 62 25.09 10.99 -32.05
N PRO A 63 24.08 10.38 -31.39
CA PRO A 63 24.34 9.42 -30.32
C PRO A 63 25.10 8.21 -30.87
N THR A 64 25.94 7.61 -30.03
CA THR A 64 26.67 6.39 -30.39
C THR A 64 25.71 5.22 -30.63
N LEU A 65 26.12 4.23 -31.43
CA LEU A 65 25.28 3.06 -31.72
C LEU A 65 24.87 2.31 -30.46
N HIS A 66 25.73 2.25 -29.45
CA HIS A 66 25.43 1.59 -28.17
C HIS A 66 24.27 2.28 -27.43
N ALA A 67 24.16 3.61 -27.49
CA ALA A 67 23.04 4.34 -26.88
C ALA A 67 21.70 4.06 -27.59
N LEU A 68 21.75 3.72 -28.88
CA LEU A 68 20.59 3.37 -29.70
C LEU A 68 20.17 1.89 -29.57
N GLN A 69 20.99 1.08 -28.91
CA GLN A 69 20.78 -0.35 -28.70
C GLN A 69 20.23 -0.64 -27.28
N PRO A 70 19.61 -1.82 -27.08
CA PRO A 70 19.20 -2.27 -25.75
C PRO A 70 20.42 -2.40 -24.82
N PRO A 71 20.29 -2.06 -23.53
CA PRO A 71 19.07 -1.79 -22.76
C PRO A 71 18.59 -0.33 -22.77
N GLY A 72 19.37 0.61 -23.33
CA GLY A 72 19.08 2.04 -23.22
C GLY A 72 17.95 2.52 -24.14
N SER A 73 17.85 1.96 -25.34
CA SER A 73 16.74 2.24 -26.25
C SER A 73 16.48 1.09 -27.22
N THR A 74 15.32 1.09 -27.87
CA THR A 74 14.92 0.05 -28.83
C THR A 74 14.90 0.56 -30.27
N ILE A 75 15.69 1.59 -30.56
CA ILE A 75 15.69 2.28 -31.86
C ILE A 75 16.45 1.44 -32.90
N TYR A 76 17.61 0.90 -32.53
CA TYR A 76 18.42 0.06 -33.40
C TYR A 76 18.51 -1.37 -32.87
N LEU A 77 17.95 -2.32 -33.61
CA LEU A 77 17.87 -3.73 -33.20
C LEU A 77 18.62 -4.64 -34.17
N ASN A 78 19.70 -5.25 -33.70
CA ASN A 78 20.38 -6.34 -34.42
C ASN A 78 19.49 -7.60 -34.48
N ARG A 79 19.83 -8.52 -35.39
CA ARG A 79 19.20 -9.85 -35.52
C ARG A 79 19.19 -10.61 -34.18
N THR A 80 20.27 -10.49 -33.41
CA THR A 80 20.40 -11.11 -32.07
C THR A 80 19.39 -10.53 -31.08
N HIS A 81 19.20 -9.21 -31.04
CA HIS A 81 18.21 -8.55 -30.19
C HIS A 81 16.79 -8.99 -30.53
N VAL A 82 16.45 -9.09 -31.82
CA VAL A 82 15.14 -9.57 -32.28
C VAL A 82 14.92 -11.03 -31.86
N ALA A 83 15.91 -11.89 -32.04
CA ALA A 83 15.84 -13.29 -31.61
C ALA A 83 15.70 -13.41 -30.08
N ALA A 84 16.48 -12.65 -29.32
CA ALA A 84 16.42 -12.60 -27.86
C ALA A 84 15.04 -12.14 -27.38
N ARG A 85 14.40 -11.16 -28.03
CA ARG A 85 13.02 -10.74 -27.70
C ARG A 85 12.01 -11.85 -27.92
N ARG A 86 12.11 -12.59 -29.04
CA ARG A 86 11.21 -13.73 -29.31
C ARG A 86 11.36 -14.82 -28.25
N LEU A 87 12.60 -15.14 -27.89
CA LEU A 87 12.90 -16.09 -26.83
C LEU A 87 12.38 -15.60 -25.48
N HIS A 88 12.63 -14.33 -25.13
CA HIS A 88 12.14 -13.72 -23.90
C HIS A 88 10.63 -13.83 -23.79
N TRP A 89 9.88 -13.44 -24.84
CA TRP A 89 8.44 -13.56 -24.87
C TRP A 89 7.96 -15.01 -24.75
N SER A 90 8.62 -15.95 -25.42
CA SER A 90 8.31 -17.38 -25.28
C SER A 90 8.48 -17.84 -23.82
N LEU A 91 9.59 -17.49 -23.17
CA LEU A 91 9.84 -17.81 -21.77
C LEU A 91 8.82 -17.15 -20.82
N VAL A 92 8.45 -15.88 -21.08
CA VAL A 92 7.42 -15.18 -20.30
C VAL A 92 6.07 -15.88 -20.45
N CYS A 93 5.67 -16.25 -21.68
CA CYS A 93 4.44 -16.98 -21.92
C CYS A 93 4.43 -18.33 -21.21
N ILE A 94 5.52 -19.10 -21.28
CA ILE A 94 5.67 -20.37 -20.58
C ILE A 94 5.58 -20.17 -19.06
N ARG A 95 6.26 -19.15 -18.52
CA ARG A 95 6.23 -18.83 -17.09
C ARG A 95 4.82 -18.46 -16.65
N LEU A 96 4.15 -17.58 -17.39
CA LEU A 96 2.78 -17.16 -17.12
C LEU A 96 1.82 -18.34 -17.18
N SER A 97 1.93 -19.20 -18.19
CA SER A 97 1.12 -20.42 -18.29
C SER A 97 1.26 -21.30 -17.04
N ARG A 98 2.50 -21.51 -16.56
CA ARG A 98 2.76 -22.24 -15.30
C ARG A 98 2.23 -21.52 -14.06
N CYS A 99 2.33 -20.20 -14.00
CA CYS A 99 1.83 -19.41 -12.87
C CYS A 99 0.30 -19.38 -12.83
N LEU A 100 -0.35 -19.33 -13.99
CA LEU A 100 -1.80 -19.33 -14.12
C LEU A 100 -2.39 -20.70 -13.77
N SER A 101 -1.74 -21.80 -14.15
CA SER A 101 -2.19 -23.14 -13.75
C SER A 101 -2.08 -23.38 -12.24
N ARG A 102 -1.11 -22.74 -11.57
CA ARG A 102 -0.92 -22.78 -10.12
C ARG A 102 -1.67 -21.67 -9.37
N ARG A 103 -2.56 -20.93 -10.04
CA ARG A 103 -3.23 -19.77 -9.45
C ARG A 103 -4.09 -20.21 -8.25
N PRO A 104 -3.86 -19.68 -7.04
CA PRO A 104 -4.69 -20.00 -5.89
C PRO A 104 -6.11 -19.46 -6.07
N LYS A 105 -7.09 -20.19 -5.54
CA LYS A 105 -8.49 -19.74 -5.50
C LYS A 105 -8.65 -18.51 -4.62
N LEU A 106 -9.64 -17.68 -4.91
CA LEU A 106 -9.88 -16.44 -4.16
C LEU A 106 -10.16 -16.71 -2.67
N SER A 107 -10.84 -17.82 -2.35
CA SER A 107 -11.09 -18.25 -0.97
C SER A 107 -9.81 -18.47 -0.18
N SER A 108 -8.80 -19.09 -0.80
CA SER A 108 -7.49 -19.33 -0.19
C SER A 108 -6.77 -18.01 0.10
N LEU A 109 -6.90 -17.01 -0.78
CA LEU A 109 -6.31 -15.69 -0.58
C LEU A 109 -6.99 -14.88 0.54
N VAL A 110 -8.31 -15.02 0.69
CA VAL A 110 -9.06 -14.40 1.79
C VAL A 110 -8.71 -15.09 3.12
N SER A 111 -8.64 -16.43 3.16
CA SER A 111 -8.24 -17.15 4.38
C SER A 111 -6.80 -16.84 4.80
N ALA A 112 -5.92 -16.58 3.84
CA ALA A 112 -4.54 -16.17 4.11
C ALA A 112 -4.40 -14.68 4.47
N ASN A 113 -5.51 -13.93 4.59
CA ASN A 113 -5.54 -12.47 4.83
C ASN A 113 -4.75 -11.63 3.82
N ILE A 114 -4.48 -12.16 2.63
CA ILE A 114 -3.83 -11.42 1.52
C ILE A 114 -4.85 -10.48 0.89
N LEU A 115 -6.08 -10.94 0.74
CA LEU A 115 -7.20 -10.15 0.23
C LEU A 115 -8.19 -9.82 1.36
N PRO A 116 -8.58 -8.55 1.52
CA PRO A 116 -9.58 -8.17 2.51
C PRO A 116 -10.93 -8.80 2.17
N GLN A 117 -11.52 -9.51 3.13
CA GLN A 117 -12.84 -10.12 2.99
C GLN A 117 -13.93 -9.09 2.64
N GLU A 118 -13.75 -7.84 3.05
CA GLU A 118 -14.68 -6.73 2.81
C GLU A 118 -14.84 -6.37 1.31
N CYS A 119 -13.83 -6.66 0.47
CA CYS A 119 -13.89 -6.47 -0.98
C CYS A 119 -14.59 -7.60 -1.73
N CYS A 120 -14.85 -8.69 -1.02
CA CYS A 120 -15.33 -9.95 -1.57
C CYS A 120 -16.79 -10.16 -1.20
N ARG A 121 -17.58 -10.71 -2.12
CA ARG A 121 -18.95 -11.16 -1.84
C ARG A 121 -19.12 -12.62 -2.26
N TYR A 122 -19.87 -13.38 -1.48
CA TYR A 122 -20.28 -14.72 -1.85
C TYR A 122 -21.39 -14.65 -2.89
N ASP A 123 -21.19 -15.29 -4.03
CA ASP A 123 -22.25 -15.45 -5.01
C ASP A 123 -23.20 -16.55 -4.56
N ARG A 124 -24.50 -16.23 -4.55
CA ARG A 124 -25.55 -17.11 -4.02
C ARG A 124 -25.83 -18.30 -4.93
N ARG A 125 -25.45 -18.23 -6.21
CA ARG A 125 -25.72 -19.28 -7.21
C ARG A 125 -24.58 -20.29 -7.30
N SER A 126 -23.34 -19.82 -7.28
CA SER A 126 -22.13 -20.63 -7.47
C SER A 126 -21.46 -21.01 -6.14
N GLY A 127 -21.77 -20.32 -5.04
CA GLY A 127 -21.12 -20.51 -3.74
C GLY A 127 -19.66 -20.02 -3.71
N GLU A 128 -19.17 -19.45 -4.82
CA GLU A 128 -17.81 -18.95 -4.94
C GLU A 128 -17.69 -17.48 -4.48
N ILE A 129 -16.48 -17.10 -4.08
CA ILE A 129 -16.18 -15.72 -3.69
C ILE A 129 -15.84 -14.93 -4.94
N ILE A 130 -16.52 -13.81 -5.15
CA ILE A 130 -16.25 -12.87 -6.25
C ILE A 130 -15.58 -11.60 -5.70
N TRP A 131 -14.48 -11.22 -6.32
CA TRP A 131 -13.77 -9.98 -6.02
C TRP A 131 -14.46 -8.77 -6.70
N GLY A 132 -14.56 -7.64 -5.99
CA GLY A 132 -15.00 -6.36 -6.58
C GLY A 132 -16.50 -6.07 -6.51
N GLN A 133 -17.30 -6.98 -5.92
CA GLN A 133 -18.72 -6.75 -5.61
C GLN A 133 -18.96 -6.28 -4.16
N GLY A 134 -17.89 -6.20 -3.35
CA GLY A 134 -17.93 -5.67 -1.99
C GLY A 134 -17.55 -4.19 -1.93
N VAL A 135 -16.92 -3.78 -0.83
CA VAL A 135 -16.35 -2.45 -0.69
C VAL A 135 -15.21 -2.28 -1.70
N ALA A 136 -15.19 -1.17 -2.43
CA ALA A 136 -14.09 -0.88 -3.34
C ALA A 136 -12.75 -0.89 -2.58
N GLY A 137 -11.71 -1.49 -3.17
CA GLY A 137 -10.40 -1.63 -2.52
C GLY A 137 -9.83 -0.31 -1.96
N SER A 138 -10.08 0.80 -2.65
CA SER A 138 -9.68 2.15 -2.23
C SER A 138 -10.37 2.66 -0.95
N LEU A 139 -11.54 2.11 -0.59
CA LEU A 139 -12.32 2.50 0.58
C LEU A 139 -12.10 1.58 1.79
N VAL A 140 -11.44 0.44 1.60
CA VAL A 140 -11.20 -0.55 2.67
C VAL A 140 -10.43 0.05 3.83
N GLU A 141 -9.37 0.79 3.55
CA GLU A 141 -8.55 1.39 4.62
C GLU A 141 -9.33 2.44 5.41
N ARG A 142 -10.14 3.26 4.72
CA ARG A 142 -11.00 4.25 5.36
C ARG A 142 -12.06 3.59 6.22
N LYS A 143 -12.71 2.54 5.72
CA LYS A 143 -13.68 1.74 6.47
C LYS A 143 -13.05 1.12 7.72
N ARG A 144 -11.92 0.43 7.56
CA ARG A 144 -11.17 -0.17 8.68
C ARG A 144 -10.75 0.85 9.72
N ARG A 145 -10.36 2.05 9.29
CA ARG A 145 -10.00 3.13 10.23
C ARG A 145 -11.20 3.53 11.08
N VAL A 146 -12.35 3.76 10.47
CA VAL A 146 -13.58 4.12 11.18
C VAL A 146 -14.01 2.99 12.12
N GLU A 147 -13.93 1.73 11.68
CA GLU A 147 -14.24 0.57 12.53
C GLU A 147 -13.30 0.46 13.75
N ARG A 148 -11.99 0.71 13.57
CA ARG A 148 -11.03 0.74 14.68
C ARG A 148 -11.32 1.88 15.66
N GLU A 149 -11.66 3.06 15.16
CA GLU A 149 -12.03 4.21 15.99
C GLU A 149 -13.30 3.89 16.80
N TYR A 150 -14.33 3.35 16.17
CA TYR A 150 -15.56 2.91 16.83
C TYR A 150 -15.32 1.85 17.90
N LEU A 151 -14.47 0.84 17.61
CA LEU A 151 -14.11 -0.19 18.58
C LEU A 151 -13.32 0.39 19.75
N ARG A 152 -12.40 1.33 19.50
CA ARG A 152 -11.61 2.00 20.55
C ARG A 152 -12.53 2.77 21.49
N ASP A 153 -13.48 3.52 20.95
CA ASP A 153 -14.41 4.33 21.75
C ASP A 153 -15.42 3.45 22.50
N GLY A 154 -15.92 2.39 21.86
CA GLY A 154 -16.76 1.38 22.51
C GLY A 154 -16.07 0.68 23.67
N LEU A 155 -14.80 0.29 23.49
CA LEU A 155 -13.99 -0.33 24.55
C LEU A 155 -13.72 0.64 25.70
N ARG A 156 -13.45 1.92 25.42
CA ARG A 156 -13.27 2.95 26.44
C ARG A 156 -14.48 3.04 27.35
N VAL A 157 -15.67 3.23 26.77
CA VAL A 157 -16.93 3.34 27.54
C VAL A 157 -17.22 2.05 28.30
N TRP A 158 -16.97 0.88 27.71
CA TRP A 158 -17.14 -0.40 28.40
C TRP A 158 -16.20 -0.53 29.61
N LEU A 159 -14.94 -0.13 29.46
CA LEU A 159 -13.95 -0.14 30.53
C LEU A 159 -14.31 0.84 31.65
N GLU A 160 -14.76 2.05 31.33
CA GLU A 160 -15.25 3.04 32.31
C GLU A 160 -16.42 2.46 33.12
N ARG A 161 -17.45 1.95 32.45
CA ARG A 161 -18.60 1.30 33.13
C ARG A 161 -18.19 0.06 33.92
N LYS A 162 -17.16 -0.66 33.50
CA LYS A 162 -16.64 -1.82 34.24
C LYS A 162 -15.86 -1.36 35.47
N ALA A 163 -15.04 -0.32 35.34
CA ALA A 163 -14.30 0.31 36.43
C ALA A 163 -15.26 0.90 37.47
N ASP A 164 -16.32 1.59 37.05
CA ASP A 164 -17.34 2.12 37.96
C ASP A 164 -18.07 1.01 38.70
N ARG A 165 -18.39 -0.10 38.04
CA ARG A 165 -18.95 -1.28 38.71
C ARG A 165 -17.98 -1.93 39.71
N ILE A 166 -16.68 -1.95 39.39
CA ILE A 166 -15.66 -2.44 40.32
C ILE A 166 -15.53 -1.50 41.52
N ARG A 167 -15.51 -0.18 41.27
CA ARG A 167 -15.49 0.85 42.32
C ARG A 167 -16.74 0.77 43.20
N ALA A 168 -17.92 0.63 42.62
CA ALA A 168 -19.17 0.46 43.37
C ALA A 168 -19.13 -0.80 44.24
N ARG A 169 -18.66 -1.93 43.71
CA ARG A 169 -18.43 -3.15 44.52
C ARG A 169 -17.39 -2.95 45.61
N GLN A 170 -16.35 -2.16 45.35
CA GLN A 170 -15.35 -1.80 46.36
C GLN A 170 -15.93 -0.85 47.41
N VAL A 171 -16.84 0.05 47.06
CA VAL A 171 -17.56 0.93 48.01
C VAL A 171 -18.55 0.12 48.84
N ASP A 172 -19.31 -0.79 48.22
CA ASP A 172 -20.18 -1.75 48.92
C ASP A 172 -19.36 -2.68 49.83
N ALA A 173 -18.18 -3.11 49.39
CA ALA A 173 -17.22 -3.86 50.21
C ALA A 173 -16.47 -2.98 51.24
N ALA A 174 -16.37 -1.67 51.01
CA ALA A 174 -15.88 -0.66 51.95
C ALA A 174 -16.92 -0.25 52.99
N GLY A 175 -18.12 -0.86 52.96
CA GLY A 175 -18.87 -1.20 54.18
C GLY A 175 -18.01 -1.93 55.22
N GLY A 176 -16.78 -2.32 54.88
CA GLY A 176 -15.69 -2.46 55.82
C GLY A 176 -15.82 -3.71 56.67
N VAL A 177 -14.69 -4.07 57.27
CA VAL A 177 -14.66 -5.11 58.30
C VAL A 177 -15.71 -4.82 59.39
N GLY A 178 -16.07 -3.56 59.62
CA GLY A 178 -17.14 -3.12 60.52
C GLY A 178 -18.54 -3.67 60.21
N VAL A 179 -19.01 -3.68 58.96
CA VAL A 179 -20.35 -4.25 58.63
C VAL A 179 -20.32 -5.78 58.69
N LEU A 180 -19.19 -6.41 58.33
CA LEU A 180 -18.97 -7.86 58.50
C LEU A 180 -18.96 -8.25 59.99
N VAL A 181 -18.26 -7.50 60.83
CA VAL A 181 -18.22 -7.67 62.30
C VAL A 181 -19.59 -7.40 62.92
N TRP A 182 -20.31 -6.37 62.49
CA TRP A 182 -21.67 -6.07 62.95
C TRP A 182 -22.65 -7.20 62.57
N ARG A 183 -22.57 -7.70 61.33
CA ARG A 183 -23.37 -8.86 60.88
C ARG A 183 -23.02 -10.13 61.66
N PHE A 184 -21.74 -10.35 61.99
CA PHE A 184 -21.30 -11.49 62.81
C PHE A 184 -21.74 -11.37 64.27
N SER A 185 -21.61 -10.19 64.88
CA SER A 185 -22.03 -9.89 66.25
C SER A 185 -23.55 -10.02 66.41
N LYS A 186 -24.32 -9.56 65.42
CA LYS A 186 -25.78 -9.74 65.38
C LYS A 186 -26.18 -11.22 65.26
N LYS A 187 -25.47 -12.01 64.45
CA LYS A 187 -25.69 -13.47 64.36
C LYS A 187 -25.36 -14.21 65.65
N LEU A 188 -24.31 -13.79 66.36
CA LEU A 188 -23.96 -14.34 67.68
C LEU A 188 -25.03 -14.01 68.73
N LYS A 189 -25.55 -12.77 68.75
CA LYS A 189 -26.63 -12.37 69.67
C LYS A 189 -27.95 -13.12 69.44
N VAL A 190 -28.27 -13.47 68.20
CA VAL A 190 -29.46 -14.31 67.88
C VAL A 190 -29.25 -15.77 68.28
N GLY A 191 -27.99 -16.25 68.28
CA GLY A 191 -27.65 -17.59 68.79
C GLY A 191 -27.64 -17.68 70.32
N ASP A 192 -27.35 -16.58 71.02
CA ASP A 192 -27.25 -16.54 72.49
C ASP A 192 -28.63 -16.57 73.17
N ALA A 193 -29.68 -16.07 72.51
CA ALA A 193 -31.06 -16.14 73.02
C ALA A 193 -31.70 -17.55 72.95
N ARG A 194 -31.02 -18.53 72.31
CA ARG A 194 -31.52 -19.91 72.14
C ARG A 194 -30.63 -20.99 72.77
N ARG A 195 -29.66 -20.63 73.62
CA ARG A 195 -28.79 -21.60 74.29
C ARG A 195 -28.60 -21.28 75.77
N VAL A 196 -29.62 -21.60 76.57
CA VAL A 196 -29.36 -22.10 77.92
C VAL A 196 -29.23 -23.63 77.79
N GLU A 197 -28.21 -24.16 78.44
CA GLU A 197 -27.72 -25.56 78.44
C GLU A 197 -26.88 -26.02 77.24
N GLY A 198 -25.65 -26.42 77.55
CA GLY A 198 -24.81 -27.19 76.64
C GLY A 198 -23.35 -26.73 76.55
N ARG A 199 -22.57 -27.12 77.57
CA ARG A 199 -21.17 -27.55 77.48
C ARG A 199 -20.18 -26.62 76.74
N ARG A 200 -19.35 -25.94 77.53
CA ARG A 200 -18.10 -25.30 77.07
C ARG A 200 -17.07 -26.38 76.74
N ASP A 201 -16.83 -26.62 75.45
CA ASP A 201 -15.55 -27.19 74.99
C ASP A 201 -14.79 -26.13 74.19
N ARG A 202 -13.68 -25.68 74.77
CA ARG A 202 -12.69 -24.87 74.05
C ARG A 202 -11.98 -25.78 73.03
N PRO A 203 -11.88 -25.42 71.74
CA PRO A 203 -11.09 -26.21 70.81
C PRO A 203 -9.60 -26.11 71.17
N ARG A 204 -8.96 -27.27 71.40
CA ARG A 204 -7.51 -27.41 71.63
C ARG A 204 -6.73 -26.86 70.44
N LYS A 205 -5.74 -26.01 70.73
CA LYS A 205 -4.85 -25.30 69.79
C LYS A 205 -4.05 -26.20 68.82
N GLU A 206 -4.06 -27.51 69.02
CA GLU A 206 -3.28 -28.48 68.24
C GLU A 206 -3.81 -28.74 66.83
N LYS A 207 -5.08 -28.44 66.55
CA LYS A 207 -5.66 -28.64 65.20
C LYS A 207 -5.42 -27.48 64.22
N VAL A 208 -4.87 -26.34 64.69
CA VAL A 208 -4.68 -25.13 63.86
C VAL A 208 -3.21 -24.91 63.48
N SER A 209 -2.27 -25.61 64.12
CA SER A 209 -0.84 -25.55 63.77
C SER A 209 -0.52 -26.21 62.43
N GLY A 210 -1.26 -27.27 62.06
CA GLY A 210 -1.09 -27.96 60.78
C GLY A 210 -1.47 -27.08 59.57
N LEU A 211 -2.52 -26.27 59.71
CA LEU A 211 -2.96 -25.37 58.63
C LEU A 211 -2.01 -24.18 58.47
N LYS A 212 -1.44 -23.67 59.57
CA LYS A 212 -0.44 -22.60 59.54
C LYS A 212 0.85 -23.05 58.84
N ARG A 213 1.33 -24.27 59.13
CA ARG A 213 2.49 -24.86 58.44
C ARG A 213 2.24 -25.13 56.96
N PHE A 214 1.01 -25.51 56.59
CA PHE A 214 0.63 -25.72 55.19
C PHE A 214 0.75 -24.43 54.36
N TRP A 215 0.23 -23.31 54.86
CA TRP A 215 0.29 -22.03 54.14
C TRP A 215 1.68 -21.37 54.15
N GLU A 216 2.47 -21.56 55.22
CA GLU A 216 3.86 -21.11 55.26
C GLU A 216 4.74 -21.88 54.25
N GLY A 217 4.45 -23.17 53.98
CA GLY A 217 5.17 -23.96 52.97
C GLY A 217 4.84 -23.59 51.51
N VAL A 218 3.59 -23.23 51.21
CA VAL A 218 3.18 -22.81 49.85
C VAL A 218 3.74 -21.43 49.49
N SER A 219 3.94 -20.57 50.48
CA SER A 219 4.48 -19.22 50.28
C SER A 219 6.00 -19.22 50.04
N GLY A 220 6.74 -20.21 50.55
CA GLY A 220 8.20 -20.31 50.43
C GLY A 220 8.71 -20.81 49.08
N LEU A 221 7.86 -21.44 48.25
CA LEU A 221 8.25 -21.90 46.90
C LEU A 221 8.05 -20.83 45.81
N ALA A 222 7.41 -19.70 46.13
CA ALA A 222 7.18 -18.61 45.18
C ALA A 222 8.24 -17.50 45.22
N SER A 223 9.23 -17.56 46.13
CA SER A 223 10.21 -16.50 46.34
C SER A 223 11.67 -16.88 46.03
N ASN A 224 11.95 -18.01 45.38
CA ASN A 224 13.30 -18.37 44.90
C ASN A 224 13.30 -18.63 43.39
N GLY A 225 13.01 -17.56 42.63
CA GLY A 225 13.13 -17.51 41.17
C GLY A 225 13.86 -16.23 40.74
N VAL A 226 15.01 -15.94 41.35
CA VAL A 226 15.97 -14.95 40.88
C VAL A 226 17.35 -15.60 40.93
N VAL A 227 17.82 -16.11 39.80
CA VAL A 227 19.25 -16.18 39.45
C VAL A 227 19.36 -16.12 37.92
N GLU A 228 20.04 -15.07 37.45
CA GLU A 228 20.58 -14.90 36.10
C GLU A 228 21.65 -15.96 35.78
N VAL A 229 21.68 -16.47 34.54
CA VAL A 229 22.75 -16.44 33.51
C VAL A 229 22.30 -17.33 32.35
#